data_AF-A0A453B4R9-F1
#
_entry.id   AF-A0A453B4R9-F1
#
_cell.length_a   1.000
_cell.length_b   1.000
_cell.length_c   1.000
_cell.angle_alpha   90.00
_cell.angle_beta   90.00
_cell.angle_gamma   90.00
#
_symmetry.space_group_name_H-M   'P 1'
#
loop_
_entity.id
_entity.type
_entity.pdbx_description
1 polymer ?
#
loop_
_entity_poly.entity_id
_entity_poly.type
_entity_poly.pdbx_seq_one_letter_code
_entity_poly.pdbx_strand_id
1 'polypeptide(L)'
;AGRSPTCCVVLSSFYNSTIVDCNKCSCGCQDNSTNPVSCIKPNSPYLASVVPGDSTNIPVPLVQCSPHMCPIRVHWHVKANYKEYWRVKITATNLNYLMNYSQWNLVAQHPNFNNLTTIFSFRYKDLNPYGTIS
;
A
#
# COMPACT_ATOMS: atom_id res chain seq x y z
N ALA A 1 -0.21 4.81 23.37
CA ALA A 1 -0.65 5.26 22.03
C ALA A 1 -0.26 4.20 21.00
N GLY A 2 -1.17 3.79 20.13
CA GLY A 2 -0.88 2.79 19.08
C GLY A 2 -0.02 3.40 17.97
N ARG A 3 0.88 2.61 17.39
CA ARG A 3 1.70 3.03 16.24
C ARG A 3 0.79 3.21 15.02
N SER A 4 0.91 4.34 14.32
CA SER A 4 0.19 4.56 13.07
C SER A 4 0.50 3.45 12.05
N PRO A 5 -0.48 2.99 11.27
CA PRO A 5 -0.22 2.00 10.23
C PRO A 5 0.72 2.59 9.18
N THR A 6 1.45 1.71 8.48
CA THR A 6 2.40 2.11 7.42
C THR A 6 1.82 1.95 6.02
N CYS A 7 0.60 1.40 5.92
CA CYS A 7 -0.10 1.22 4.66
C CYS A 7 -1.61 1.44 4.81
N CYS A 8 -2.28 1.67 3.69
CA CYS A 8 -3.73 1.63 3.60
C CYS A 8 -4.19 0.90 2.35
N VAL A 9 -5.44 0.41 2.38
CA VAL A 9 -6.05 -0.38 1.30
C VAL A 9 -7.15 0.45 0.64
N VAL A 10 -7.11 0.50 -0.69
CA VAL A 10 -8.14 1.11 -1.53
C VAL A 10 -8.86 0.01 -2.30
N LEU A 11 -10.19 0.07 -2.31
CA LEU A 11 -11.02 -0.94 -2.96
C LEU A 11 -11.78 -0.34 -4.15
N SER A 12 -11.85 -1.10 -5.23
CA SER A 12 -12.63 -0.72 -6.41
C SER A 12 -13.08 -1.94 -7.18
N SER A 13 -14.08 -1.77 -8.04
CA SER A 13 -14.61 -2.84 -8.88
C SER A 13 -14.94 -2.34 -10.28
N PHE A 14 -15.02 -3.24 -11.25
CA PHE A 14 -15.35 -2.91 -12.63
C PHE A 14 -16.78 -2.37 -12.78
N TYR A 15 -17.74 -2.90 -12.02
CA TYR A 15 -19.15 -2.52 -12.09
C TYR A 15 -19.49 -1.28 -11.27
N ASN A 16 -18.54 -0.72 -10.53
CA ASN A 16 -18.76 0.47 -9.71
C ASN A 16 -17.68 1.52 -9.98
N SER A 17 -18.10 2.69 -10.46
CA SER A 17 -17.22 3.84 -10.66
C SER A 17 -16.70 4.44 -9.36
N THR A 18 -17.32 4.12 -8.22
CA THR A 18 -16.91 4.57 -6.89
C THR A 18 -15.69 3.79 -6.42
N ILE A 19 -14.64 4.50 -6.04
CA ILE A 19 -13.46 3.95 -5.39
C ILE A 19 -13.59 4.22 -3.89
N VAL A 20 -13.50 3.16 -3.08
CA VAL A 20 -13.41 3.28 -1.62
C VAL A 20 -11.96 3.61 -1.29
N ASP A 21 -11.69 4.90 -1.10
CA ASP A 21 -10.35 5.41 -0.83
C ASP A 21 -9.97 5.26 0.66
N CYS A 22 -8.68 5.45 0.93
CA CYS A 22 -8.19 5.50 2.31
C CYS A 22 -8.73 6.75 3.01
N ASN A 23 -9.13 6.61 4.28
CA ASN A 23 -9.58 7.73 5.09
C ASN A 23 -8.48 8.79 5.24
N LYS A 24 -8.89 10.04 5.47
CA LYS A 24 -7.95 11.11 5.80
C LYS A 24 -7.13 10.71 7.03
N CYS A 25 -5.82 10.93 6.97
CA CYS A 25 -4.88 10.64 8.04
C CYS A 25 -4.79 9.16 8.47
N SER A 26 -5.12 8.20 7.60
CA SER A 26 -5.00 6.77 7.93
C SER A 26 -3.65 6.37 8.52
N CYS A 27 -2.54 6.94 8.03
CA CYS A 27 -1.19 6.65 8.52
C CYS A 27 -0.60 7.74 9.42
N GLY A 28 -1.46 8.59 9.97
CA GLY A 28 -1.06 9.73 10.79
C GLY A 28 -0.86 10.99 9.97
N CYS A 29 -1.52 12.06 10.37
CA CYS A 29 -1.22 13.40 9.91
C CYS A 29 -0.29 14.09 10.91
N GLN A 30 0.28 15.21 10.48
CA GLN A 30 1.14 16.02 11.31
C GLN A 30 0.34 16.69 12.43
N ASP A 31 0.53 16.23 13.66
CA ASP A 31 0.20 16.98 14.87
C ASP A 31 1.48 17.70 15.33
N ASN A 32 1.36 18.98 15.70
CA ASN A 32 2.49 19.88 16.00
C ASN A 32 3.41 19.42 17.16
N SER A 33 3.12 18.34 17.88
CA SER A 33 3.84 17.98 19.11
C SER A 33 4.75 16.75 19.04
N THR A 34 4.63 15.85 18.04
CA THR A 34 5.37 14.57 18.12
C THR A 34 5.55 13.91 16.74
N ASN A 35 6.77 13.97 16.21
CA ASN A 35 7.26 13.28 15.00
C ASN A 35 6.42 13.50 13.73
N PRO A 36 6.61 14.65 13.04
CA PRO A 36 5.84 14.98 11.85
C PRO A 36 6.16 14.02 10.69
N VAL A 37 5.16 13.31 10.17
CA VAL A 37 5.26 12.71 8.83
C VAL A 37 5.27 13.87 7.84
N SER A 38 6.43 14.18 7.28
CA SER A 38 6.57 15.22 6.26
C SER A 38 6.11 14.66 4.91
N CYS A 39 5.43 15.48 4.10
CA CYS A 39 5.10 15.11 2.73
C CYS A 39 5.60 16.12 1.72
N ILE A 40 5.90 15.62 0.52
CA ILE A 40 6.27 16.44 -0.62
C ILE A 40 5.28 16.20 -1.76
N LYS A 41 4.87 17.28 -2.43
CA LYS A 41 4.03 17.19 -3.64
C LYS A 41 4.82 16.53 -4.78
N PRO A 42 4.17 15.71 -5.61
CA PRO A 42 4.79 15.19 -6.82
C PRO A 42 5.43 16.32 -7.65
N ASN A 43 6.59 16.07 -8.25
CA ASN A 43 7.31 17.01 -9.12
C ASN A 43 7.79 18.32 -8.45
N SER A 44 7.82 18.38 -7.12
CA SER A 44 8.46 19.51 -6.43
C SER A 44 9.97 19.54 -6.75
N PRO A 45 10.57 20.70 -7.07
CA PRO A 45 12.01 20.81 -7.27
C PRO A 45 12.81 20.40 -6.02
N TYR A 46 12.18 20.49 -4.84
CA TYR A 46 12.77 20.02 -3.58
C TYR A 46 12.99 18.50 -3.55
N LEU A 47 12.23 17.71 -4.32
CA LEU A 47 12.48 16.25 -4.43
C LEU A 47 13.84 15.96 -5.04
N ALA A 48 14.30 16.75 -6.02
CA ALA A 48 15.59 16.56 -6.67
C ALA A 48 16.77 16.87 -5.74
N SER A 49 16.55 17.66 -4.68
CA SER A 49 17.57 17.99 -3.68
C SER A 49 17.65 17.02 -2.50
N VAL A 50 16.72 16.07 -2.36
CA VAL A 50 16.77 15.07 -1.28
C VAL A 50 17.74 13.96 -1.67
N VAL A 51 18.98 14.05 -1.17
CA VAL A 51 19.98 12.98 -1.31
C VAL A 51 19.71 11.89 -0.26
N PRO A 52 19.54 10.62 -0.65
CA PRO A 52 19.47 9.51 0.30
C PRO A 52 20.80 9.41 1.05
N GLY A 53 20.84 9.84 2.32
CA GLY A 53 22.01 9.68 3.20
C GLY A 53 22.51 10.93 3.93
N ASP A 54 22.11 12.15 3.53
CA ASP A 54 22.61 13.41 4.12
C ASP A 54 21.59 14.10 5.08
N SER A 55 20.57 13.34 5.50
CA SER A 55 19.39 13.87 6.19
C SER A 55 19.54 13.89 7.70
N THR A 56 20.38 14.77 8.23
CA THR A 56 20.47 14.97 9.70
C THR A 56 19.25 15.69 10.28
N ASN A 57 18.38 16.29 9.45
CA ASN A 57 17.22 17.09 9.90
C ASN A 57 15.90 16.87 9.13
N ILE A 58 15.79 15.85 8.25
CA ILE A 58 14.53 15.60 7.53
C ILE A 58 13.65 14.63 8.34
N PRO A 59 12.41 15.00 8.69
CA PRO A 59 11.50 14.09 9.37
C PRO A 59 11.25 12.84 8.55
N VAL A 60 11.55 11.68 9.13
CA VAL A 60 11.26 10.36 8.55
C VAL A 60 9.92 9.88 9.10
N PRO A 61 8.96 9.45 8.26
CA PRO A 61 9.04 9.24 6.81
C PRO A 61 8.66 10.46 5.96
N LEU A 62 9.32 10.61 4.82
CA LEU A 62 9.02 11.60 3.78
C LEU A 62 8.18 10.96 2.67
N VAL A 63 6.89 11.27 2.64
CA VAL A 63 5.94 10.62 1.73
C VAL A 63 5.44 11.55 0.64
N GLN A 64 4.86 11.00 -0.42
CA GLN A 64 4.08 11.78 -1.37
C GLN A 64 2.83 12.33 -0.68
N CYS A 65 2.57 13.64 -0.81
CA CYS A 65 1.39 14.26 -0.21
C CYS A 65 0.11 13.62 -0.74
N SER A 66 -0.71 13.12 0.19
CA SER A 66 -1.99 12.48 -0.05
C SER A 66 -2.89 12.68 1.17
N PRO A 67 -4.23 12.59 1.04
CA PRO A 67 -5.11 12.74 2.20
C PRO A 67 -4.85 11.72 3.32
N HIS A 68 -4.40 10.52 2.97
CA HIS A 68 -4.20 9.40 3.90
C HIS A 68 -2.79 9.33 4.50
N MET A 69 -1.80 10.04 3.92
CA MET A 69 -0.42 10.16 4.41
C MET A 69 0.32 8.81 4.59
N CYS A 70 -0.05 7.79 3.80
CA CYS A 70 0.51 6.45 3.94
C CYS A 70 1.76 6.25 3.07
N PRO A 71 2.86 5.72 3.64
CA PRO A 71 4.05 5.32 2.88
C PRO A 71 3.75 4.29 1.79
N ILE A 72 2.84 3.35 2.03
CA ILE A 72 2.41 2.34 1.07
C ILE A 72 0.91 2.45 0.83
N ARG A 73 0.50 2.40 -0.45
CA ARG A 73 -0.91 2.30 -0.84
C ARG A 73 -1.14 0.98 -1.58
N VAL A 74 -2.05 0.15 -1.10
CA VAL A 74 -2.44 -1.11 -1.74
C VAL A 74 -3.79 -0.92 -2.40
N HIS A 75 -3.81 -0.90 -3.73
CA HIS A 75 -5.04 -0.82 -4.50
C HIS A 75 -5.49 -2.21 -4.91
N TRP A 76 -6.65 -2.62 -4.42
CA TRP A 76 -7.30 -3.88 -4.76
C TRP A 76 -8.48 -3.60 -5.70
N HIS A 77 -8.38 -4.11 -6.92
CA HIS A 77 -9.35 -3.84 -7.97
C HIS A 77 -9.94 -5.14 -8.53
N VAL A 78 -11.25 -5.32 -8.39
CA VAL A 78 -11.99 -6.43 -9.00
C VAL A 78 -12.29 -6.09 -10.45
N LYS A 79 -11.54 -6.68 -11.39
CA LYS A 79 -11.60 -6.39 -12.84
C LYS A 79 -12.81 -6.99 -13.54
N ALA A 80 -13.27 -8.15 -13.08
CA ALA A 80 -14.39 -8.84 -13.69
C ALA A 80 -14.97 -9.85 -12.69
N ASN A 81 -16.28 -10.01 -12.75
CA ASN A 81 -17.01 -11.11 -12.12
C ASN A 81 -17.73 -11.84 -13.26
N TYR A 82 -17.05 -12.80 -13.91
CA TYR A 82 -17.68 -13.69 -14.89
C TYR A 82 -18.47 -14.77 -14.15
N LYS A 83 -19.40 -15.44 -14.86
CA LYS A 83 -20.17 -16.57 -14.28
C LYS A 83 -19.28 -17.65 -13.64
N GLU A 84 -18.09 -17.87 -14.20
CA GLU A 84 -17.21 -18.99 -13.82
C GLU A 84 -15.98 -18.56 -13.00
N TYR A 85 -15.55 -17.31 -13.10
CA TYR A 85 -14.39 -16.81 -12.37
C TYR A 85 -14.41 -15.30 -12.18
N TRP A 86 -13.74 -14.85 -11.13
CA TRP A 86 -13.49 -13.43 -10.88
C TRP A 86 -11.99 -13.15 -11.01
N ARG A 87 -11.66 -11.94 -11.45
CA ARG A 87 -10.27 -11.50 -11.60
C ARG A 87 -10.02 -10.29 -10.71
N VAL A 88 -8.97 -10.35 -9.91
CA VAL A 88 -8.47 -9.21 -9.14
C VAL A 88 -7.09 -8.78 -9.64
N LYS A 89 -6.89 -7.46 -9.68
CA LYS A 89 -5.58 -6.84 -9.82
C LYS A 89 -5.26 -6.13 -8.51
N ILE A 90 -4.13 -6.49 -7.91
CA ILE A 90 -3.58 -5.79 -6.76
C ILE A 90 -2.41 -4.93 -7.24
N THR A 91 -2.33 -3.69 -6.77
CA THR A 91 -1.24 -2.76 -7.08
C THR A 91 -0.74 -2.16 -5.78
N ALA A 92 0.50 -2.48 -5.41
CA ALA A 92 1.18 -1.84 -4.30
C ALA A 92 1.99 -0.65 -4.83
N THR A 93 1.74 0.53 -4.28
CA THR A 93 2.45 1.77 -4.64
C THR A 93 3.29 2.21 -3.47
N ASN A 94 4.60 2.36 -3.70
CA ASN A 94 5.51 3.00 -2.76
C ASN A 94 5.40 4.52 -2.92
N LEU A 95 4.92 5.18 -1.86
CA LEU A 95 4.81 6.63 -1.76
C LEU A 95 5.89 7.20 -0.82
N ASN A 96 6.79 6.37 -0.28
CA ASN A 96 7.90 6.80 0.55
C ASN A 96 9.11 7.14 -0.32
N TYR A 97 9.52 8.40 -0.33
CA TYR A 97 10.66 8.85 -1.14
C TYR A 97 12.01 8.44 -0.55
N LEU A 98 12.09 8.22 0.77
CA LEU A 98 13.34 7.90 1.46
C LEU A 98 13.59 6.39 1.56
N MET A 99 12.57 5.56 1.32
CA MET A 99 12.66 4.12 1.45
C MET A 99 12.40 3.44 0.13
N ASN A 100 13.36 2.61 -0.29
CA ASN A 100 13.17 1.73 -1.43
C ASN A 100 12.77 0.32 -0.94
N TYR A 101 11.51 -0.06 -1.18
CA TYR A 101 11.00 -1.41 -0.88
C TYR A 101 11.27 -2.36 -2.05
N SER A 102 12.54 -2.73 -2.24
CA SER A 102 12.96 -3.65 -3.30
C SER A 102 12.53 -5.09 -3.03
N GLN A 103 12.50 -5.50 -1.76
CA GLN A 103 12.05 -6.81 -1.31
C GLN A 103 10.71 -6.66 -0.59
N TRP A 104 9.65 -7.17 -1.18
CA TRP A 104 8.31 -7.09 -0.60
C TRP A 104 7.58 -8.42 -0.78
N ASN A 105 6.77 -8.76 0.22
CA ASN A 105 5.83 -9.87 0.17
C ASN A 105 4.43 -9.32 0.48
N LEU A 106 3.45 -9.69 -0.32
CA LEU A 106 2.05 -9.39 -0.04
C LEU A 106 1.36 -10.68 0.40
N VAL A 107 0.77 -10.66 1.58
CA VAL A 107 -0.09 -11.74 2.07
C VAL A 107 -1.53 -11.29 1.94
N ALA A 108 -2.35 -12.10 1.29
CA ALA A 108 -3.77 -11.85 1.12
C ALA A 108 -4.55 -13.11 1.45
N GLN A 109 -5.58 -12.96 2.28
CA GLN A 109 -6.49 -14.04 2.63
C GLN A 109 -7.85 -13.76 1.98
N HIS A 110 -8.38 -14.73 1.27
CA HIS A 110 -9.72 -14.66 0.70
C HIS A 110 -10.31 -16.07 0.64
N PRO A 111 -11.59 -16.29 1.00
CA PRO A 111 -12.20 -17.62 1.01
C PRO A 111 -12.05 -18.38 -0.33
N ASN A 112 -12.13 -17.66 -1.45
CA ASN A 112 -12.02 -18.25 -2.79
C ASN A 112 -10.58 -18.48 -3.27
N PHE A 113 -9.54 -18.13 -2.50
CA PHE A 113 -8.15 -18.40 -2.89
C PHE A 113 -7.75 -19.87 -2.74
N ASN A 114 -8.59 -20.69 -2.10
CA ASN A 114 -8.38 -22.14 -2.06
C ASN A 114 -8.43 -22.77 -3.47
N ASN A 115 -9.10 -22.13 -4.43
CA ASN A 115 -9.23 -22.57 -5.83
C ASN A 115 -8.62 -21.54 -6.79
N LEU A 116 -7.39 -21.09 -6.53
CA LEU A 116 -6.64 -20.20 -7.41
C LEU A 116 -6.27 -20.90 -8.72
N THR A 117 -6.72 -20.36 -9.86
CA THR A 117 -6.47 -20.94 -11.18
C THR A 117 -5.25 -20.34 -11.88
N THR A 118 -5.06 -19.03 -11.79
CA THR A 118 -4.04 -18.30 -12.53
C THR A 118 -3.50 -17.11 -11.74
N ILE A 119 -2.20 -16.87 -11.85
CA ILE A 119 -1.50 -15.71 -11.25
C ILE A 119 -0.59 -15.10 -12.30
N PHE A 120 -0.57 -13.77 -12.35
CA PHE A 120 0.25 -13.01 -13.28
C PHE A 120 1.16 -12.06 -12.50
N SER A 121 2.34 -11.78 -13.06
CA SER A 121 3.28 -10.74 -12.60
C SER A 121 3.97 -10.96 -11.25
N PHE A 122 3.62 -11.98 -10.46
CA PHE A 122 4.23 -12.23 -9.15
C PHE A 122 4.55 -13.71 -8.95
N ARG A 123 5.61 -14.00 -8.18
CA ARG A 123 5.82 -15.33 -7.62
C ARG A 123 4.84 -15.51 -6.46
N TYR A 124 4.20 -16.67 -6.39
CA TYR A 124 3.21 -16.99 -5.39
C TYR A 124 3.59 -18.26 -4.65
N LYS A 125 3.25 -18.30 -3.36
CA LYS A 125 3.31 -19.47 -2.51
C LYS A 125 2.07 -19.49 -1.64
N ASP A 126 1.28 -20.55 -1.75
CA ASP A 126 0.12 -20.80 -0.91
C ASP A 126 0.59 -20.96 0.54
N LEU A 127 -0.05 -20.20 1.43
CA LEU A 127 0.12 -20.37 2.86
C LEU A 127 -1.06 -21.24 3.32
N ASN A 128 -0.82 -22.54 3.51
CA ASN A 128 -1.86 -23.47 3.93
C ASN A 128 -2.42 -23.00 5.29
N PRO A 129 -3.71 -22.61 5.40
CA PRO A 129 -4.27 -22.07 6.64
C PRO A 129 -4.43 -23.14 7.72
N TYR A 130 -4.46 -24.40 7.30
CA TYR A 130 -4.35 -25.57 8.15
C TYR A 130 -2.89 -26.01 8.05
N GLY A 131 -2.10 -25.87 9.11
CA GLY A 131 -0.75 -26.44 9.12
C GLY A 131 -0.80 -27.92 8.73
N THR A 132 0.34 -28.49 8.34
CA THR A 132 0.49 -29.95 8.43
C THR A 132 0.19 -30.34 9.87
N ILE A 133 -0.96 -30.96 10.10
CA ILE A 133 -1.25 -31.65 11.35
C ILE A 133 -0.26 -32.82 11.36
N SER A 134 0.84 -32.64 12.09
CA SER A 134 1.78 -33.70 12.45
C SER A 134 1.38 -34.26 13.80
#